data_AF-A0A6B8RLL7-F1
#
_entry.id   AF-A0A6B8RLL7-F1
#
_cell.length_a   1.000
_cell.length_b   1.000
_cell.length_c   1.000
_cell.angle_alpha   90.00
_cell.angle_beta   90.00
_cell.angle_gamma   90.00
#
_symmetry.space_group_name_H-M   'P 1'
#
loop_
_entity.id
_entity.type
_entity.pdbx_description
1 polymer ?
#
loop_
_entity_poly.entity_id
_entity_poly.type
_entity_poly.pdbx_seq_one_letter_code
_entity_poly.pdbx_strand_id
1 'polypeptide(L)'
;MKYADVEMVFQSLDDAQIGKPREYIKRCWEENKTGERITLIALYGDRFAGWLHLLSKSNYSFFVEQGIPEINNFDVVPTLRRHGIGNALMDAIEQIAFEKYGIVG
;
A
#
# COMPACT_ATOMS: atom_id res chain seq x y z
N MET A 1 -0.64 -5.83 6.18
CA MET A 1 0.37 -5.25 7.11
C MET A 1 0.07 -5.64 8.56
N LYS A 2 1.09 -5.97 9.36
CA LYS A 2 1.03 -6.25 10.81
C LYS A 2 1.60 -5.09 11.61
N TYR A 3 1.34 -5.04 12.92
CA TYR A 3 1.88 -3.99 13.79
C TYR A 3 3.42 -3.99 13.82
N ALA A 4 4.03 -5.17 13.79
CA ALA A 4 5.48 -5.32 13.75
C ALA A 4 6.12 -4.72 12.48
N ASP A 5 5.35 -4.55 11.40
CA ASP A 5 5.86 -3.97 10.15
C ASP A 5 5.97 -2.43 10.24
N VAL A 6 5.26 -1.78 11.18
CA VAL A 6 5.18 -0.31 11.27
C VAL A 6 6.56 0.34 11.37
N GLU A 7 7.40 -0.15 12.28
CA GLU A 7 8.74 0.41 12.48
C GLU A 7 9.67 0.16 11.29
N MET A 8 9.64 -1.06 10.74
CA MET A 8 10.45 -1.42 9.57
C MET A 8 10.09 -0.54 8.37
N VAL A 9 8.80 -0.36 8.09
CA VAL A 9 8.32 0.47 6.99
C VAL A 9 8.68 1.93 7.21
N PHE A 10 8.50 2.45 8.43
CA PHE A 10 8.86 3.82 8.76
C PHE A 10 10.34 4.10 8.50
N GLN A 11 11.22 3.29 9.10
CA GLN A 11 12.66 3.47 8.94
C GLN A 11 13.09 3.35 7.47
N SER A 12 12.57 2.35 6.75
CA SER A 12 12.97 2.10 5.35
C SER A 12 12.51 3.22 4.40
N LEU A 13 11.34 3.82 4.63
CA LEU A 13 10.85 4.95 3.83
C LEU A 13 11.62 6.24 4.14
N ASP A 14 12.03 6.43 5.39
CA ASP A 14 12.85 7.57 5.82
C ASP A 14 14.26 7.49 5.21
N ASP A 15 14.92 6.33 5.35
CA ASP A 15 16.24 6.05 4.75
C ASP A 15 16.23 6.23 3.22
N ALA A 16 15.11 5.88 2.57
CA ALA A 16 14.90 6.02 1.14
C ALA A 16 14.56 7.46 0.68
N GLN A 17 14.49 8.43 1.60
CA GLN A 17 14.05 9.82 1.36
C GLN A 17 12.64 9.93 0.76
N ILE A 18 11.80 8.90 0.93
CA ILE A 18 10.39 8.96 0.58
C ILE A 18 9.63 9.68 1.71
N GLY A 19 10.00 9.42 2.97
CA GLY A 19 9.59 10.17 4.15
C GLY A 19 8.07 10.23 4.38
N LYS A 20 7.55 9.42 5.31
CA LYS A 20 6.16 9.51 5.75
C LYS A 20 6.07 9.55 7.27
N PRO A 21 5.17 10.36 7.87
CA PRO A 21 5.01 10.40 9.31
C PRO A 21 4.71 9.01 9.88
N ARG A 22 5.32 8.66 11.02
CA ARG A 22 5.08 7.36 11.68
C ARG A 22 3.60 7.18 12.02
N GLU A 23 2.92 8.26 12.38
CA GLU A 23 1.49 8.33 12.65
C GLU A 23 0.66 7.94 11.42
N TYR A 24 1.10 8.32 10.22
CA TYR A 24 0.46 7.92 8.97
C TYR A 24 0.55 6.41 8.76
N ILE A 25 1.73 5.83 8.99
CA ILE A 25 1.97 4.39 8.83
C ILE A 25 1.18 3.59 9.87
N LYS A 26 1.13 4.08 11.11
CA LYS A 26 0.31 3.50 12.18
C LYS A 26 -1.18 3.55 11.83
N ARG A 27 -1.66 4.66 11.27
CA ARG A 27 -3.04 4.78 10.79
C ARG A 27 -3.34 3.76 9.69
N CYS A 28 -2.43 3.59 8.72
CA CYS A 28 -2.58 2.56 7.69
C CYS A 28 -2.74 1.17 8.30
N TRP A 29 -1.96 0.83 9.34
CA TRP A 29 -2.11 -0.43 10.06
C TRP A 29 -3.47 -0.56 10.76
N GLU A 30 -3.98 0.49 11.42
CA GLU A 30 -5.32 0.45 12.03
C GLU A 30 -6.43 0.27 10.98
N GLU A 31 -6.34 0.97 9.86
CA GLU A 31 -7.28 0.84 8.72
C GLU A 31 -7.22 -0.57 8.09
N ASN A 32 -6.08 -1.27 8.17
CA ASN A 32 -5.99 -2.68 7.76
C ASN A 32 -6.80 -3.60 8.69
N LYS A 33 -6.97 -3.25 9.97
CA LYS A 33 -7.76 -4.07 10.91
C LYS A 33 -9.26 -3.95 10.67
N THR A 34 -9.73 -2.78 10.27
CA THR A 34 -11.15 -2.54 9.96
C THR A 34 -11.51 -2.90 8.52
N GLY A 35 -10.50 -3.12 7.65
CA GLY A 35 -10.69 -3.42 6.24
C GLY A 35 -10.93 -2.19 5.37
N GLU A 36 -10.80 -0.98 5.93
CA GLU A 36 -10.83 0.31 5.23
C GLU A 36 -9.66 0.44 4.24
N ARG A 37 -8.53 -0.21 4.54
CA ARG A 37 -7.36 -0.30 3.69
C ARG A 37 -6.87 -1.74 3.59
N ILE A 38 -6.38 -2.13 2.43
CA ILE A 38 -5.49 -3.28 2.28
C ILE A 38 -4.10 -2.74 1.95
N THR A 39 -3.09 -3.08 2.76
CA THR A 39 -1.70 -2.72 2.51
C THR A 39 -0.89 -3.96 2.16
N LEU A 40 -0.40 -3.99 0.92
CA LEU A 40 0.63 -4.93 0.49
C LEU A 40 2.01 -4.38 0.81
N ILE A 41 2.86 -5.24 1.34
CA ILE A 41 4.27 -4.95 1.60
C ILE A 41 5.09 -5.89 0.73
N ALA A 42 5.96 -5.33 -0.09
CA ALA A 42 6.97 -6.09 -0.81
C ALA A 42 8.26 -6.15 0.00
N LEU A 43 8.83 -7.34 0.10
CA LEU A 43 10.13 -7.58 0.70
C LEU A 43 11.11 -8.05 -0.39
N TYR A 44 12.35 -7.57 -0.32
CA TYR A 44 13.46 -8.05 -1.15
C TYR A 44 14.54 -8.62 -0.22
N GLY A 45 14.49 -9.94 -0.03
CA GLY A 45 15.10 -10.59 1.14
C GLY A 45 14.34 -10.20 2.40
N ASP A 46 15.06 -9.84 3.47
CA ASP A 46 14.45 -9.39 4.75
C ASP A 46 14.23 -7.87 4.83
N ARG A 47 14.39 -7.16 3.71
CA ARG A 47 14.27 -5.69 3.65
C ARG A 47 12.97 -5.27 3.00
N PHE A 48 12.34 -4.24 3.58
CA PHE A 48 11.25 -3.54 2.93
C PHE A 48 11.69 -2.99 1.57
N ALA A 49 10.93 -3.31 0.53
CA ALA A 49 11.24 -2.92 -0.85
C ALA A 49 10.20 -1.98 -1.44
N GLY A 50 8.99 -1.97 -0.91
CA GLY A 50 7.91 -1.12 -1.37
C GLY A 50 6.58 -1.53 -0.76
N TRP A 51 5.56 -0.73 -1.04
CA TRP A 51 4.20 -0.99 -0.61
C TRP A 51 3.19 -0.44 -1.60
N LEU A 52 1.96 -0.92 -1.48
CA LEU A 52 0.82 -0.45 -2.24
C LEU A 52 -0.42 -0.54 -1.37
N HIS A 53 -1.35 0.40 -1.53
CA HIS A 53 -2.60 0.42 -0.77
C HIS A 53 -3.79 0.26 -1.71
N LEU A 54 -4.83 -0.38 -1.20
CA LEU A 54 -6.18 -0.34 -1.76
C LEU A 54 -7.10 0.21 -0.68
N LEU A 55 -7.76 1.33 -0.96
CA LEU A 55 -8.77 1.91 -0.10
C LEU A 55 -10.14 1.35 -0.48
N SER A 56 -10.87 0.81 0.49
CA SER A 56 -12.25 0.36 0.24
C SER A 56 -13.19 1.53 -0.07
N LYS A 57 -12.85 2.73 0.42
CA LYS A 57 -13.52 3.99 0.13
C LYS A 57 -12.46 5.02 -0.23
N SER A 58 -12.50 5.49 -1.47
CA SER A 58 -11.58 6.53 -1.97
C SER A 58 -11.76 7.86 -1.23
N ASN A 59 -10.74 8.73 -1.30
CA ASN A 59 -10.88 10.14 -0.94
C ASN A 59 -11.30 11.02 -2.14
N TYR A 60 -11.37 10.44 -3.33
CA TYR A 60 -11.78 11.12 -4.56
C TYR A 60 -13.29 10.99 -4.76
N SER A 61 -13.99 12.13 -4.80
CA SER A 61 -15.47 12.16 -4.80
C SER A 61 -16.10 11.32 -5.90
N PHE A 62 -15.52 11.32 -7.11
CA PHE A 62 -16.03 10.52 -8.23
C PHE A 62 -16.03 9.01 -7.94
N PHE A 63 -14.98 8.50 -7.29
CA PHE A 63 -14.91 7.10 -6.87
C PHE A 63 -15.85 6.81 -5.71
N VAL A 64 -15.99 7.74 -4.76
CA VAL A 64 -16.95 7.61 -3.65
C VAL A 64 -18.39 7.50 -4.17
N GLU A 65 -18.79 8.38 -5.10
CA GLU A 65 -20.12 8.42 -5.69
C GLU A 65 -20.48 7.13 -6.44
N GLN A 66 -19.47 6.43 -6.98
CA GLN A 66 -19.65 5.19 -7.73
C GLN A 66 -19.30 3.92 -6.94
N GLY A 67 -18.88 4.05 -5.68
CA GLY A 67 -18.44 2.92 -4.86
C GLY A 67 -17.19 2.22 -5.40
N ILE A 68 -16.31 2.93 -6.12
CA ILE A 68 -15.09 2.39 -6.70
C ILE A 68 -13.98 2.40 -5.62
N PRO A 69 -13.33 1.26 -5.32
CA PRO A 69 -12.16 1.23 -4.45
C PRO A 69 -10.94 1.80 -5.19
N GLU A 70 -10.00 2.38 -4.46
CA GLU A 70 -8.87 3.13 -5.04
C GLU A 70 -7.53 2.45 -4.74
N ILE A 71 -6.75 2.17 -5.79
CA ILE A 71 -5.32 1.90 -5.63
C ILE A 71 -4.63 3.20 -5.26
N ASN A 72 -4.13 3.25 -4.04
CA ASN A 72 -3.58 4.46 -3.44
C ASN A 72 -2.13 4.21 -2.99
N ASN A 73 -1.33 5.28 -2.99
CA ASN A 73 -0.02 5.33 -2.35
C ASN A 73 0.91 4.16 -2.74
N PHE A 74 1.46 4.26 -3.95
CA PHE A 74 2.37 3.29 -4.53
C PHE A 74 3.82 3.77 -4.42
N ASP A 75 4.61 3.11 -3.57
CA ASP A 75 6.03 3.42 -3.43
C ASP A 75 6.90 2.18 -3.55
N VAL A 76 7.99 2.29 -4.31
CA VAL A 76 9.10 1.32 -4.36
C VAL A 76 10.38 2.07 -4.01
N VAL A 77 11.14 1.51 -3.06
CA VAL A 77 12.43 2.06 -2.60
C VAL A 77 13.33 2.30 -3.82
N PRO A 78 13.92 3.51 -4.00
CA PRO A 78 14.61 3.87 -5.24
C PRO A 78 15.72 2.91 -5.66
N THR A 79 16.50 2.40 -4.71
CA THR A 79 17.60 1.46 -4.94
C THR A 79 17.16 0.07 -5.37
N LEU A 80 15.87 -0.26 -5.22
CA LEU A 80 15.26 -1.55 -5.58
C LEU A 80 14.29 -1.44 -6.76
N ARG A 81 14.24 -0.29 -7.44
CA ARG A 81 13.46 -0.12 -8.67
C ARG A 81 14.07 -0.92 -9.82
N ARG A 82 13.27 -1.17 -10.87
CA ARG A 82 13.63 -1.97 -12.06
C ARG A 82 13.94 -3.46 -11.76
N HIS A 83 13.53 -3.95 -10.59
CA HIS A 83 13.57 -5.37 -10.21
C HIS A 83 12.20 -6.06 -10.28
N GLY A 84 11.20 -5.47 -10.94
CA GLY A 84 9.85 -6.05 -11.07
C GLY A 84 8.95 -5.94 -9.83
N ILE A 85 9.45 -5.42 -8.70
CA ILE A 85 8.69 -5.26 -7.44
C ILE A 85 7.40 -4.46 -7.64
N GLY A 86 7.47 -3.37 -8.41
CA GLY A 86 6.31 -2.53 -8.68
C GLY A 86 5.21 -3.27 -9.44
N ASN A 87 5.58 -4.04 -10.45
CA ASN A 87 4.62 -4.84 -11.22
C ASN A 87 4.00 -5.91 -10.33
N ALA A 88 4.80 -6.63 -9.53
CA ALA A 88 4.29 -7.64 -8.62
C ALA A 88 3.32 -7.07 -7.57
N LEU A 89 3.56 -5.84 -7.07
CA LEU A 89 2.62 -5.15 -6.19
C LEU A 89 1.31 -4.81 -6.92
N MET A 90 1.40 -4.29 -8.14
CA MET A 90 0.23 -3.90 -8.93
C MET A 90 -0.64 -5.12 -9.29
N ASP A 91 -0.03 -6.15 -9.87
CA ASP A 91 -0.72 -7.38 -10.25
C ASP A 91 -1.46 -7.99 -9.04
N ALA A 92 -0.81 -8.01 -7.88
CA ALA A 92 -1.39 -8.54 -6.66
C ALA A 92 -2.54 -7.67 -6.10
N ILE A 93 -2.41 -6.35 -6.13
CA ILE A 93 -3.48 -5.47 -5.60
C ILE A 93 -4.70 -5.47 -6.53
N GLU A 94 -4.48 -5.50 -7.85
CA GLU A 94 -5.54 -5.57 -8.85
C GLU A 94 -6.30 -6.88 -8.71
N GLN A 95 -5.61 -8.01 -8.58
CA GLN A 95 -6.26 -9.30 -8.32
C GLN A 95 -7.15 -9.24 -7.07
N ILE A 96 -6.62 -8.72 -5.94
CA ILE A 96 -7.40 -8.58 -4.70
C ILE A 96 -8.62 -7.66 -4.92
N ALA A 97 -8.44 -6.56 -5.65
CA ALA A 97 -9.50 -5.60 -5.89
C ALA A 97 -10.61 -6.19 -6.77
N PHE A 98 -10.26 -6.90 -7.85
CA PHE A 98 -11.22 -7.56 -8.72
C PHE A 98 -11.97 -8.71 -8.01
N GLU A 99 -11.27 -9.51 -7.22
CA GLU A 99 -11.90 -10.59 -6.44
C GLU A 99 -12.89 -10.04 -5.40
N LYS A 100 -12.59 -8.90 -4.78
CA LYS A 100 -13.39 -8.35 -3.68
C LYS A 100 -14.48 -7.36 -4.13
N TYR A 101 -14.23 -6.59 -5.18
CA TYR A 101 -15.08 -5.47 -5.60
C TYR A 101 -15.51 -5.53 -7.07
N GLY A 102 -14.84 -6.32 -7.90
CA GLY A 102 -15.11 -6.42 -9.35
C GLY A 102 -14.65 -5.22 -10.18
N ILE A 103 -14.17 -4.15 -9.55
CA ILE A 103 -13.66 -2.92 -10.17
C ILE A 103 -12.62 -2.27 -9.26
N VAL A 104 -11.74 -1.46 -9.84
CA VAL A 104 -10.77 -0.63 -9.11
C VAL A 104 -10.41 0.61 -9.92
N GLY A 105 -10.07 1.69 -9.23
CA GLY A 105 -9.64 2.98 -9.81
C GLY A 105 -8.32 3.48 -9.27
#